data_AF-A0A6G3ZP89-F1
#
_entry.id   AF-A0A6G3ZP89-F1
#
_cell.length_a   1.000
_cell.length_b   1.000
_cell.length_c   1.000
_cell.angle_alpha   90.00
_cell.angle_beta   90.00
_cell.angle_gamma   90.00
#
_symmetry.space_group_name_H-M   'P 1'
#
loop_
_entity.id
_entity.type
_entity.pdbx_description
1 polymer ?
#
loop_
_entity_poly.entity_id
_entity_poly.type
_entity_poly.pdbx_seq_one_letter_code
_entity_poly.pdbx_strand_id
1 'polypeptide(L)'
;MNSEVASPAQESDFPAPVYLLAAHLAVLVAVIHVTLGLYNWIRWASAGFLVPRDLRWPLFVFSGVALVVGLVLATRGRYRRPLYLGGIALMAVYVGGYFAWHATGHRPLLLFGEGAGHTGPLVPFLLDHLFAGPVKFLALTSEVALAVVLAYLFVRESP
;
A
#
# COMPACT_ATOMS: atom_id res chain seq x y z
N MET A 1 41.40 -29.64 -28.40
CA MET A 1 40.55 -29.79 -27.20
C MET A 1 40.49 -28.43 -26.53
N ASN A 2 39.48 -27.63 -26.87
CA ASN A 2 39.21 -26.36 -26.21
C ASN A 2 38.01 -26.60 -25.29
N SER A 3 38.25 -26.79 -24.00
CA SER A 3 37.21 -26.64 -22.99
C SER A 3 37.08 -25.15 -22.70
N GLU A 4 36.10 -24.50 -23.32
CA GLU A 4 35.63 -23.19 -22.88
C GLU A 4 35.17 -23.32 -21.43
N VAL A 5 35.99 -22.77 -20.54
CA VAL A 5 35.57 -22.50 -19.16
C VAL A 5 34.49 -21.43 -19.27
N ALA A 6 33.24 -21.83 -19.08
CA ALA A 6 32.13 -20.90 -18.99
C ALA A 6 32.49 -19.83 -17.93
N SER A 7 32.58 -18.58 -18.38
CA SER A 7 32.82 -17.42 -17.53
C SER A 7 31.75 -17.38 -16.44
N PRO A 8 32.11 -17.16 -15.16
CA PRO A 8 31.14 -16.95 -14.10
C PRO A 8 30.44 -15.63 -14.39
N ALA A 9 29.31 -15.71 -15.10
CA ALA A 9 28.42 -14.58 -15.28
C ALA A 9 28.08 -14.06 -13.88
N GLN A 10 28.57 -12.85 -13.62
CA GLN A 10 28.50 -12.08 -12.38
C GLN A 10 27.22 -12.36 -11.58
N GLU A 11 27.34 -13.10 -10.47
CA GLU A 11 26.38 -12.96 -9.38
C GLU A 11 26.50 -11.53 -8.88
N SER A 12 25.48 -10.72 -9.19
CA SER A 12 25.38 -9.35 -8.70
C SER A 12 25.23 -9.37 -7.17
N ASP A 13 26.13 -8.69 -6.45
CA ASP A 13 25.99 -8.42 -5.01
C ASP A 13 24.71 -7.61 -4.68
N PHE A 14 24.07 -7.02 -5.68
CA PHE A 14 22.84 -6.25 -5.55
C PHE A 14 21.59 -7.13 -5.66
N PRO A 15 20.52 -6.81 -4.90
CA PRO A 15 19.22 -7.46 -5.07
C PRO A 15 18.73 -7.29 -6.51
N ALA A 16 18.05 -8.32 -7.05
CA ALA A 16 17.42 -8.21 -8.35
C ALA A 16 16.51 -6.96 -8.42
N PRO A 17 16.45 -6.25 -9.57
CA PRO A 17 15.76 -4.96 -9.69
C PRO A 17 14.31 -4.96 -9.18
N VAL A 18 13.62 -6.10 -9.30
CA VAL A 18 12.23 -6.27 -8.81
C VAL A 18 12.10 -6.11 -7.29
N TYR A 19 13.09 -6.54 -6.50
CA TYR A 19 13.09 -6.36 -5.05
C TYR A 19 13.32 -4.90 -4.67
N LEU A 20 14.19 -4.20 -5.41
CA LEU A 20 14.41 -2.78 -5.23
C LEU A 20 13.13 -2.00 -5.55
N LEU A 21 12.45 -2.33 -6.66
CA LEU A 21 11.17 -1.73 -7.01
C LEU A 21 10.11 -1.96 -5.92
N ALA A 22 9.96 -3.19 -5.44
CA ALA A 22 9.04 -3.52 -4.35
C ALA A 22 9.34 -2.71 -3.08
N ALA A 23 10.62 -2.59 -2.70
CA ALA A 23 11.05 -1.83 -1.53
C ALA A 23 10.73 -0.34 -1.67
N HIS A 24 11.03 0.27 -2.82
CA HIS A 24 10.74 1.70 -3.06
C HIS A 24 9.24 1.98 -3.05
N LEU A 25 8.44 1.12 -3.69
CA LEU A 25 6.99 1.24 -3.66
C LEU A 25 6.43 1.08 -2.24
N ALA A 26 6.92 0.11 -1.46
CA ALA A 26 6.51 -0.08 -0.07
C ALA A 26 6.84 1.14 0.80
N VAL A 27 8.03 1.72 0.64
CA VAL A 27 8.43 2.95 1.33
C VAL A 27 7.54 4.12 0.92
N LEU A 28 7.30 4.31 -0.38
CA LEU A 28 6.44 5.38 -0.89
C LEU A 28 5.02 5.29 -0.29
N VAL A 29 4.39 4.11 -0.35
CA VAL A 29 3.05 3.88 0.22
C VAL A 29 3.06 4.12 1.73
N ALA A 30 4.07 3.63 2.45
CA ALA A 30 4.20 3.83 3.89
C ALA A 30 4.30 5.32 4.26
N VAL A 31 5.15 6.07 3.55
CA VAL A 31 5.34 7.52 3.78
C VAL A 31 4.03 8.28 3.56
N ILE A 32 3.31 8.00 2.47
CA ILE A 32 2.02 8.64 2.18
C ILE A 32 1.03 8.38 3.33
N HIS A 33 0.86 7.13 3.74
CA HIS A 33 -0.13 6.73 4.75
C HIS A 33 0.22 7.25 6.14
N VAL A 34 1.49 7.12 6.57
CA VAL A 34 1.93 7.65 7.87
C VAL A 34 1.78 9.16 7.92
N THR A 35 2.16 9.87 6.86
CA THR A 35 2.06 11.34 6.81
C THR A 35 0.61 11.80 6.89
N LEU A 36 -0.27 11.25 6.05
CA LEU A 36 -1.70 11.60 6.06
C LEU A 36 -2.37 11.20 7.38
N GLY A 37 -2.06 10.00 7.89
CA GLY A 37 -2.58 9.49 9.14
C GLY A 37 -2.17 10.36 10.32
N LEU A 38 -0.87 10.64 10.49
CA LEU A 38 -0.37 11.45 11.61
C LEU A 38 -0.87 12.89 11.52
N TYR A 39 -0.81 13.53 10.35
CA TYR A 39 -1.26 14.92 10.21
C TYR A 39 -2.72 15.09 10.66
N ASN A 40 -3.61 14.20 10.22
CA ASN A 40 -5.02 14.28 10.58
C ASN A 40 -5.29 13.81 12.01
N TRP A 41 -4.58 12.79 12.49
CA TRP A 41 -4.75 12.32 13.88
C TRP A 41 -4.29 13.38 14.88
N ILE A 42 -3.15 14.04 14.63
CA ILE A 42 -2.68 15.17 15.46
C ILE A 42 -3.71 16.29 15.44
N ARG A 43 -4.30 16.62 14.28
CA ARG A 43 -5.36 17.64 14.19
C ARG A 43 -6.56 17.31 15.10
N TRP A 44 -6.97 16.05 15.18
CA TRP A 44 -8.03 15.60 16.10
C TRP A 44 -7.59 15.67 17.57
N ALA A 45 -6.37 15.21 17.88
CA ALA A 45 -5.83 15.24 19.22
C ALA A 45 -5.72 16.67 19.76
N SER A 46 -5.27 17.62 18.94
CA SER A 46 -5.21 19.05 19.26
C SER A 46 -6.59 19.66 19.49
N ALA A 47 -7.66 19.06 18.96
CA ALA A 47 -9.04 19.45 19.22
C ALA A 47 -9.65 18.73 20.44
N GLY A 48 -8.86 17.98 21.22
CA GLY A 48 -9.30 17.27 22.43
C GLY A 48 -9.78 15.82 22.20
N PHE A 49 -9.63 15.28 20.99
CA PHE A 49 -10.05 13.91 20.66
C PHE A 49 -8.85 12.99 20.46
N LEU A 50 -8.51 12.20 21.48
CA LEU A 50 -7.43 11.20 21.38
C LEU A 50 -7.76 10.08 20.39
N VAL A 51 -9.01 9.62 20.40
CA VAL A 51 -9.55 8.71 19.38
C VAL A 51 -10.32 9.54 18.37
N PRO A 52 -9.85 9.66 17.12
CA PRO A 52 -10.51 10.47 16.12
C PRO A 52 -11.84 9.83 15.73
N ARG A 53 -12.85 10.66 15.42
CA ARG A 53 -14.14 10.17 14.93
C ARG A 53 -14.03 9.46 13.57
N ASP A 54 -12.99 9.79 12.82
CA ASP A 54 -12.64 9.13 11.58
C ASP A 54 -11.49 8.15 11.84
N LEU A 55 -11.84 6.86 11.87
CA LEU A 55 -10.91 5.78 12.23
C LEU A 55 -9.85 5.51 11.17
N ARG A 56 -9.96 6.11 9.97
CA ARG A 56 -8.96 5.90 8.90
C ARG A 56 -7.60 6.43 9.29
N TRP A 57 -7.55 7.54 10.03
CA TRP A 57 -6.28 8.18 10.40
C TRP A 57 -5.37 7.28 11.24
N PRO A 58 -5.81 6.69 12.36
CA PRO A 58 -4.98 5.75 13.10
C PRO A 58 -4.69 4.48 12.28
N LEU A 59 -5.65 3.99 11.49
CA LEU A 59 -5.43 2.83 10.64
C LEU A 59 -4.29 3.09 9.64
N PHE A 60 -4.27 4.22 8.95
CA PHE A 60 -3.20 4.61 8.02
C PHE A 60 -1.83 4.69 8.70
N VAL A 61 -1.76 5.18 9.94
CA VAL A 61 -0.50 5.20 10.69
C VAL A 61 -0.02 3.79 10.98
N PHE A 62 -0.87 2.95 11.60
CA PHE A 62 -0.45 1.61 12.00
C PHE A 62 -0.14 0.71 10.80
N SER A 63 -0.92 0.80 9.73
CA SER A 63 -0.68 0.03 8.51
C SER A 63 0.54 0.53 7.74
N GLY A 64 0.81 1.84 7.72
CA GLY A 64 2.05 2.39 7.18
C GLY A 64 3.29 1.93 7.96
N VAL A 65 3.21 1.90 9.30
CA VAL A 65 4.27 1.31 10.16
C VAL A 65 4.44 -0.19 9.87
N ALA A 66 3.35 -0.92 9.68
CA ALA A 66 3.41 -2.34 9.35
C ALA A 66 4.15 -2.62 8.04
N LEU A 67 4.03 -1.75 7.02
CA LEU A 67 4.83 -1.85 5.79
C LEU A 67 6.33 -1.70 6.06
N VAL A 68 6.72 -0.74 6.90
CA VAL A 68 8.14 -0.55 7.29
C VAL A 68 8.66 -1.76 8.05
N VAL A 69 7.87 -2.29 9.00
CA VAL A 69 8.22 -3.52 9.73
C VAL A 69 8.36 -4.71 8.78
N GLY A 70 7.43 -4.86 7.83
CA GLY A 70 7.47 -5.90 6.81
C GLY A 70 8.74 -5.82 5.96
N LEU A 71 9.16 -4.60 5.58
CA LEU A 71 10.40 -4.39 4.85
C LEU A 71 11.63 -4.78 5.67
N VAL A 72 11.69 -4.42 6.95
CA VAL A 72 12.78 -4.84 7.87
C VAL A 72 12.82 -6.35 8.06
N LEU A 73 11.68 -7.03 8.07
CA LEU A 73 11.62 -8.49 8.13
C LEU A 73 12.11 -9.11 6.81
N ALA A 74 11.78 -8.50 5.67
CA ALA A 74 12.21 -8.95 4.35
C ALA A 74 13.73 -8.86 4.17
N THR A 75 14.39 -7.79 4.66
CA THR A 75 15.86 -7.66 4.60
C THR A 75 16.60 -8.72 5.41
N ARG A 76 15.92 -9.32 6.41
CA ARG A 76 16.44 -10.45 7.19
C ARG A 76 16.10 -11.81 6.58
N GLY A 77 15.53 -11.83 5.37
CA GLY A 77 15.13 -13.05 4.67
C GLY A 77 13.98 -13.82 5.34
N ARG A 78 13.22 -13.20 6.27
CA ARG A 78 12.19 -13.90 7.04
C ARG A 78 10.82 -13.77 6.38
N TYR A 79 10.00 -14.82 6.51
CA TYR A 79 8.55 -14.80 6.19
C TYR A 79 8.18 -14.27 4.80
N ARG A 80 9.03 -14.48 3.77
CA ARG A 80 8.82 -13.90 2.42
C ARG A 80 7.38 -14.07 1.91
N ARG A 81 6.86 -15.31 1.93
CA ARG A 81 5.48 -15.61 1.51
C ARG A 81 4.42 -14.85 2.32
N PRO A 82 4.37 -14.96 3.67
CA PRO A 82 3.46 -14.14 4.48
C PRO A 82 3.58 -12.64 4.23
N LEU A 83 4.79 -12.13 4.01
CA LEU A 83 5.01 -10.70 3.74
C LEU A 83 4.44 -10.27 2.38
N TYR A 84 4.62 -11.09 1.34
CA TYR A 84 4.00 -10.81 0.04
C TYR A 84 2.48 -10.84 0.13
N LEU A 85 1.91 -11.88 0.72
CA LEU A 85 0.46 -12.02 0.87
C LEU A 85 -0.14 -10.90 1.72
N GLY A 86 0.50 -10.57 2.85
CA GLY A 86 0.08 -9.50 3.74
C GLY A 86 0.15 -8.12 3.05
N GLY A 87 1.20 -7.87 2.28
CA GLY A 87 1.32 -6.65 1.48
C GLY A 87 0.24 -6.56 0.40
N ILE A 88 -0.02 -7.64 -0.35
CA ILE A 88 -1.10 -7.69 -1.36
C ILE A 88 -2.45 -7.41 -0.71
N ALA A 89 -2.76 -8.09 0.39
CA ALA A 89 -4.01 -7.90 1.12
C ALA A 89 -4.15 -6.45 1.61
N LEU A 90 -3.07 -5.86 2.13
CA LEU A 90 -3.10 -4.47 2.58
C LEU A 90 -3.33 -3.48 1.42
N MET A 91 -2.68 -3.69 0.26
CA MET A 91 -2.92 -2.84 -0.92
C MET A 91 -4.36 -2.96 -1.42
N ALA A 92 -4.92 -4.17 -1.44
CA ALA A 92 -6.31 -4.39 -1.79
C ALA A 92 -7.28 -3.68 -0.83
N VAL A 93 -6.96 -3.68 0.48
CA VAL A 93 -7.72 -2.95 1.49
C VAL A 93 -7.63 -1.44 1.30
N TYR A 94 -6.46 -0.88 0.95
CA TYR A 94 -6.34 0.55 0.67
C TYR A 94 -7.14 0.97 -0.56
N VAL A 95 -6.93 0.30 -1.70
CA VAL A 95 -7.61 0.63 -2.96
C VAL A 95 -9.11 0.40 -2.83
N GLY A 96 -9.52 -0.80 -2.37
CA GLY A 96 -10.93 -1.15 -2.19
C GLY A 96 -11.61 -0.28 -1.14
N GLY A 97 -10.93 -0.03 -0.01
CA GLY A 97 -11.41 0.82 1.06
C GLY A 97 -11.58 2.28 0.61
N TYR A 98 -10.67 2.80 -0.21
CA TYR A 98 -10.78 4.14 -0.79
C TYR A 98 -12.07 4.30 -1.59
N PHE A 99 -12.31 3.41 -2.56
CA PHE A 99 -13.51 3.50 -3.39
C PHE A 99 -14.78 3.18 -2.61
N ALA A 100 -14.77 2.19 -1.72
CA ALA A 100 -15.93 1.87 -0.88
C ALA A 100 -16.31 3.03 0.06
N TRP A 101 -15.32 3.69 0.66
CA TRP A 101 -15.55 4.84 1.53
C TRP A 101 -16.16 6.04 0.77
N HIS A 102 -15.69 6.31 -0.45
CA HIS A 102 -16.29 7.35 -1.29
C HIS A 102 -17.70 6.97 -1.77
N ALA A 103 -17.91 5.72 -2.18
CA ALA A 103 -19.21 5.23 -2.64
C ALA A 103 -20.28 5.31 -1.53
N THR A 104 -19.88 5.07 -0.29
CA THR A 104 -20.78 5.14 0.89
C THR A 104 -20.98 6.56 1.43
N GLY A 105 -20.36 7.57 0.83
CA GLY A 105 -20.57 8.97 1.19
C GLY A 105 -19.72 9.46 2.34
N HIS A 106 -18.46 9.03 2.41
CA HIS A 106 -17.45 9.53 3.34
C HIS A 106 -17.75 9.23 4.81
N ARG A 107 -18.33 8.06 5.10
CA ARG A 107 -18.77 7.68 6.43
C ARG A 107 -17.61 7.65 7.45
N PRO A 108 -17.81 8.14 8.68
CA PRO A 108 -16.72 8.31 9.66
C PRO A 108 -16.17 6.97 10.18
N LEU A 109 -17.00 5.94 10.26
CA LEU A 109 -16.62 4.60 10.72
C LEU A 109 -16.49 3.62 9.54
N LEU A 110 -15.81 4.07 8.48
CA LEU A 110 -15.60 3.36 7.21
C LEU A 110 -16.92 3.13 6.44
N LEU A 111 -17.74 2.18 6.90
CA LEU A 111 -19.01 1.80 6.29
C LEU A 111 -20.22 2.16 7.18
N PHE A 112 -19.98 2.60 8.42
CA PHE A 112 -21.03 2.93 9.39
C PHE A 112 -21.11 4.43 9.69
N GLY A 113 -22.30 4.88 10.07
CA GLY A 113 -22.63 6.30 10.28
C GLY A 113 -23.35 6.93 9.09
N GLU A 114 -23.76 8.18 9.26
CA GLU A 114 -24.38 8.98 8.21
C GLU A 114 -23.39 9.26 7.07
N GLY A 115 -23.88 9.21 5.82
CA GLY A 115 -23.10 9.51 4.63
C GLY A 115 -24.01 9.81 3.45
N ALA A 116 -23.54 10.66 2.54
CA ALA A 116 -24.23 10.98 1.29
C ALA A 116 -23.73 10.05 0.18
N GLY A 117 -24.37 8.90 0.04
CA GLY A 117 -23.95 7.86 -0.91
C GLY A 117 -23.94 8.35 -2.36
N HIS A 118 -23.08 7.76 -3.18
CA HIS A 118 -22.99 8.12 -4.59
C HIS A 118 -24.07 7.40 -5.40
N THR A 119 -24.79 8.15 -6.25
CA THR A 119 -25.74 7.60 -7.23
C THR A 119 -25.19 7.87 -8.63
N GLY A 120 -25.04 6.84 -9.46
CA GLY A 120 -24.58 7.00 -10.84
C GLY A 120 -23.78 5.81 -11.38
N PRO A 121 -23.28 5.90 -12.62
CA PRO A 121 -22.52 4.82 -13.25
C PRO A 121 -21.14 4.60 -12.58
N LEU A 122 -20.70 3.34 -12.49
CA LEU A 122 -19.48 2.95 -11.78
C LEU A 122 -18.20 3.50 -12.43
N VAL A 123 -18.06 3.42 -13.75
CA VAL A 123 -16.82 3.80 -14.44
C VAL A 123 -16.49 5.30 -14.28
N PRO A 124 -17.42 6.25 -14.54
CA PRO A 124 -17.21 7.66 -14.26
C PRO A 124 -16.83 7.90 -12.79
N PHE A 125 -17.54 7.27 -11.84
CA PHE A 125 -17.22 7.37 -10.42
C PHE A 125 -15.76 6.98 -10.12
N LEU A 126 -15.28 5.86 -10.66
CA LEU A 126 -13.91 5.41 -10.44
C LEU A 126 -12.89 6.40 -11.01
N LEU A 127 -13.13 6.93 -12.21
CA LEU A 127 -12.23 7.88 -12.87
C LEU A 127 -12.17 9.21 -12.13
N ASP A 128 -13.33 9.77 -11.75
CA ASP A 128 -13.40 11.02 -11.00
C ASP A 128 -12.61 10.93 -9.68
N HIS A 129 -12.69 9.78 -9.02
CA HIS A 129 -11.99 9.54 -7.76
C HIS A 129 -10.52 9.20 -7.94
N LEU A 130 -10.14 8.54 -9.03
CA LEU A 130 -8.73 8.29 -9.37
C LEU A 130 -7.98 9.60 -9.62
N PHE A 131 -8.64 10.56 -10.28
CA PHE A 131 -8.06 11.86 -10.63
C PHE A 131 -8.43 13.01 -9.67
N ALA A 132 -9.02 12.70 -8.52
CA ALA A 132 -9.46 13.71 -7.53
C ALA A 132 -8.32 14.50 -6.86
N GLY A 133 -7.05 14.21 -7.17
CA GLY A 133 -5.90 14.99 -6.73
C GLY A 133 -4.58 14.24 -6.87
N PRO A 134 -3.44 14.94 -6.93
CA PRO A 134 -2.13 14.34 -7.22
C PRO A 134 -1.69 13.33 -6.16
N VAL A 135 -1.92 13.62 -4.87
CA VAL A 135 -1.57 12.70 -3.77
C VAL A 135 -2.41 11.42 -3.83
N LYS A 136 -3.71 11.54 -4.14
CA LYS A 136 -4.63 10.40 -4.26
C LYS A 136 -4.24 9.50 -5.44
N PHE A 137 -3.97 10.12 -6.59
CA PHE A 137 -3.52 9.42 -7.78
C PHE A 137 -2.20 8.66 -7.54
N LEU A 138 -1.23 9.32 -6.92
CA LEU A 138 0.06 8.73 -6.59
C LEU A 138 -0.10 7.55 -5.61
N ALA A 139 -0.92 7.71 -4.57
CA ALA A 139 -1.22 6.66 -3.61
C ALA A 139 -1.80 5.42 -4.31
N LEU A 140 -2.93 5.57 -4.99
CA LEU A 140 -3.61 4.45 -5.68
C LEU A 140 -2.71 3.75 -6.70
N THR A 141 -1.97 4.52 -7.49
CA THR A 141 -1.09 3.96 -8.52
C THR A 141 0.07 3.19 -7.88
N SER A 142 0.67 3.73 -6.80
CA SER A 142 1.74 3.06 -6.06
C SER A 142 1.26 1.80 -5.33
N GLU A 143 0.04 1.81 -4.79
CA GLU A 143 -0.59 0.67 -4.13
C GLU A 143 -0.86 -0.47 -5.12
N VAL A 144 -1.46 -0.15 -6.27
CA VAL A 144 -1.71 -1.14 -7.34
C VAL A 144 -0.39 -1.69 -7.87
N ALA A 145 0.60 -0.83 -8.14
CA ALA A 145 1.91 -1.26 -8.60
C ALA A 145 2.60 -2.19 -7.58
N LEU A 146 2.55 -1.84 -6.29
CA LEU A 146 3.11 -2.68 -5.23
C LEU A 146 2.40 -4.03 -5.16
N ALA A 147 1.07 -4.05 -5.23
CA ALA A 147 0.29 -5.29 -5.23
C ALA A 147 0.69 -6.21 -6.38
N VAL A 148 0.86 -5.66 -7.59
CA VAL A 148 1.28 -6.42 -8.78
C VAL A 148 2.68 -6.99 -8.60
N VAL A 149 3.65 -6.19 -8.13
CA VAL A 149 5.03 -6.64 -7.91
C VAL A 149 5.08 -7.74 -6.84
N LEU A 150 4.35 -7.57 -5.72
CA LEU A 150 4.29 -8.58 -4.66
C LEU A 150 3.59 -9.86 -5.13
N ALA A 151 2.54 -9.75 -5.95
CA ALA A 151 1.87 -10.91 -6.54
C ALA A 151 2.80 -11.67 -7.50
N TYR A 152 3.56 -10.94 -8.31
CA TYR A 152 4.59 -11.53 -9.16
C TYR A 152 5.64 -12.29 -8.34
N LEU A 153 6.19 -11.66 -7.29
CA LEU A 153 7.16 -12.31 -6.39
C LEU A 153 6.55 -13.52 -5.68
N PHE A 154 5.29 -13.41 -5.23
CA PHE A 154 4.56 -14.51 -4.61
C PHE A 154 4.45 -15.71 -5.54
N VAL A 155 4.09 -15.53 -6.81
CA VAL A 155 3.99 -16.63 -7.78
C VAL A 155 5.37 -17.20 -8.12
N ARG A 156 6.39 -16.35 -8.32
CA ARG A 156 7.73 -16.78 -8.75
C ARG A 156 8.52 -17.51 -7.66
N GLU A 157 8.30 -17.15 -6.41
CA GLU A 157 8.93 -17.79 -5.25
C GLU A 157 7.99 -18.84 -4.61
N SER A 158 6.90 -19.20 -5.29
CA SER A 158 6.09 -20.35 -4.90
C SER A 158 6.63 -21.65 -5.46
N PRO A 159 6.84 -22.68 -4.61
CA PRO A 159 7.18 -24.02 -5.08
C PRO A 159 6.03 -24.64 -5.88
#